data_AF-A0A7Y2U915-F1
#
_entry.id   AF-A0A7Y2U915-F1
#
_cell.length_a   1.000
_cell.length_b   1.000
_cell.length_c   1.000
_cell.angle_alpha   90.00
_cell.angle_beta   90.00
_cell.angle_gamma   90.00
#
_symmetry.space_group_name_H-M   'P 1'
#
loop_
_entity.id
_entity.type
_entity.pdbx_description
1 polymer ?
#
loop_
_entity_poly.entity_id
_entity_poly.type
_entity_poly.pdbx_seq_one_letter_code
_entity_poly.pdbx_strand_id
1 'polypeptide(L)'
;MQNPRPNSIILPMIAPVEVALEYKSNLVDFISEVRAELAKPDLPFVIATAGMQQSGLVEPAPYTGYTEVERAQLWVSGVVQPANVLSTDTRPFHEEAAASPRDQSFHWNQNARSYFRVGNALGDYMKTLLSTP
;
A
#
# COMPACT_ATOMS: atom_id res chain seq x y z
N MET A 1 34.31 29.09 -4.64
CA MET A 1 33.15 29.99 -4.82
C MET A 1 32.05 29.19 -5.52
N GLN A 2 31.02 28.78 -4.78
CA GLN A 2 29.95 27.94 -5.28
C GLN A 2 28.81 28.84 -5.78
N ASN A 3 28.41 28.63 -7.04
CA ASN A 3 27.39 29.41 -7.74
C ASN A 3 26.01 29.18 -7.09
N PRO A 4 25.27 30.20 -6.63
CA PRO A 4 23.94 30.00 -6.04
C PRO A 4 22.93 29.58 -7.12
N ARG A 5 22.19 28.50 -6.85
CA ARG A 5 21.09 28.06 -7.73
C ARG A 5 19.94 29.09 -7.66
N PRO A 6 19.31 29.43 -8.80
CA PRO A 6 18.24 30.42 -8.83
C PRO A 6 16.98 29.89 -8.15
N ASN A 7 16.40 30.77 -7.34
CA ASN A 7 15.08 30.75 -6.68
C ASN A 7 14.19 29.53 -7.01
N SER A 8 14.14 28.59 -6.06
CA SER A 8 13.07 27.60 -5.96
C SER A 8 11.73 28.31 -5.78
N ILE A 9 10.84 28.15 -6.76
CA ILE A 9 9.42 28.45 -6.64
C ILE A 9 8.90 27.66 -5.44
N ILE A 10 8.53 28.36 -4.37
CA ILE A 10 7.88 27.74 -3.21
C ILE A 10 6.44 27.43 -3.65
N LEU A 11 6.21 26.20 -4.13
CA LEU A 11 4.87 25.63 -4.07
C LEU A 11 4.47 25.60 -2.58
N PRO A 12 3.24 25.99 -2.21
CA PRO A 12 2.80 25.86 -0.83
C PRO A 12 2.95 24.40 -0.41
N MET A 13 3.65 24.19 0.71
CA MET A 13 3.75 22.89 1.36
C MET A 13 2.34 22.48 1.78
N ILE A 14 1.66 21.71 0.94
CA ILE A 14 0.46 20.97 1.32
C ILE A 14 0.91 20.04 2.46
N ALA A 15 0.25 20.14 3.61
CA ALA A 15 0.65 19.35 4.78
C ALA A 15 0.59 17.85 4.43
N PRO A 16 1.53 17.00 4.90
CA PRO A 16 1.57 15.57 4.57
C PRO A 16 0.26 14.82 4.84
N VAL A 17 -0.56 15.33 5.76
CA VAL A 17 -1.88 14.79 6.09
C VAL A 17 -2.87 14.99 4.95
N GLU A 18 -2.86 16.14 4.26
CA GLU A 18 -3.83 16.46 3.21
C GLU A 18 -3.60 15.62 1.94
N VAL A 19 -2.34 15.38 1.56
CA VAL A 19 -2.00 14.49 0.42
C VAL A 19 -2.38 13.03 0.69
N ALA A 20 -2.24 12.58 1.93
CA ALA A 20 -2.60 11.21 2.29
C ALA A 20 -4.12 10.98 2.31
N LEU A 21 -4.93 12.04 2.50
CA LEU A 21 -6.39 11.95 2.43
C LEU A 21 -6.88 11.68 1.00
N GLU A 22 -6.23 12.25 -0.01
CA GLU A 22 -6.59 12.02 -1.43
C GLU A 22 -6.29 10.58 -1.88
N TYR A 23 -5.37 9.88 -1.21
CA TYR A 23 -5.03 8.49 -1.59
C TYR A 23 -6.27 7.59 -1.64
N LYS A 24 -7.21 7.82 -0.73
CA LYS A 24 -8.46 7.06 -0.65
C LYS A 24 -9.32 7.22 -1.91
N SER A 25 -9.54 8.45 -2.39
CA SER A 25 -10.29 8.70 -3.63
C SER A 25 -9.48 8.23 -4.84
N ASN A 26 -8.19 8.53 -4.87
CA ASN A 26 -7.31 8.17 -5.99
C ASN A 26 -7.23 6.65 -6.20
N LEU A 27 -7.26 5.86 -5.12
CA LEU A 27 -7.28 4.39 -5.22
C LEU A 27 -8.60 3.87 -5.82
N VAL A 28 -9.73 4.48 -5.46
CA VAL A 28 -11.05 4.14 -6.03
C VAL A 28 -11.10 4.49 -7.51
N ASP A 29 -10.61 5.67 -7.87
CA ASP A 29 -10.56 6.15 -9.26
C ASP A 29 -9.64 5.26 -10.10
N PHE A 30 -8.43 4.95 -9.60
CA PHE A 30 -7.50 4.04 -10.26
C PHE A 30 -8.13 2.69 -10.59
N ILE A 31 -8.79 2.04 -9.63
CA ILE A 31 -9.45 0.75 -9.85
C ILE A 31 -10.55 0.88 -10.91
N SER A 32 -11.36 1.93 -10.81
CA SER A 32 -12.49 2.16 -11.73
C SER A 32 -12.02 2.45 -13.15
N GLU A 33 -10.99 3.27 -13.30
CA GLU A 33 -10.41 3.67 -14.58
C GLU A 33 -9.70 2.51 -15.27
N VAL A 34 -8.90 1.71 -14.54
CA VAL A 34 -8.25 0.52 -15.12
C VAL A 34 -9.30 -0.48 -15.63
N ARG A 35 -10.41 -0.66 -14.90
CA ARG A 35 -11.53 -1.51 -15.35
C ARG A 35 -12.20 -0.98 -16.61
N ALA A 36 -12.43 0.33 -16.66
CA ALA A 36 -13.03 0.99 -17.82
C ALA A 36 -12.13 0.86 -19.06
N GLU A 37 -10.84 1.18 -18.92
CA GLU A 37 -9.85 1.13 -20.01
C GLU A 37 -9.70 -0.29 -20.57
N LEU A 38 -9.70 -1.30 -19.70
CA LEU A 38 -9.57 -2.70 -20.13
C LEU A 38 -10.91 -3.33 -20.55
N ALA A 39 -12.03 -2.61 -20.45
CA ALA A 39 -13.38 -3.15 -20.61
C ALA A 39 -13.63 -4.42 -19.77
N LYS A 40 -13.14 -4.41 -18.53
CA LYS A 40 -13.27 -5.50 -17.54
C LYS A 40 -13.90 -4.97 -16.25
N PRO A 41 -15.23 -4.82 -16.18
CA PRO A 41 -15.91 -4.24 -15.01
C PRO A 41 -15.65 -5.03 -13.72
N ASP A 42 -15.42 -6.34 -13.84
CA ASP A 42 -15.17 -7.23 -12.70
C ASP A 42 -13.68 -7.62 -12.57
N LEU A 43 -12.74 -6.86 -13.14
CA LEU A 43 -11.30 -7.17 -12.98
C LEU A 43 -10.94 -7.18 -11.47
N PRO A 44 -10.41 -8.28 -10.92
CA PRO A 44 -10.08 -8.37 -9.50
C PRO A 44 -8.84 -7.52 -9.17
N PHE A 45 -8.87 -6.88 -8.00
CA PHE A 45 -7.71 -6.19 -7.44
C PHE A 45 -7.34 -6.77 -6.08
N VAL A 46 -6.05 -6.93 -5.84
CA VAL A 46 -5.52 -7.23 -4.50
C VAL A 46 -4.52 -6.15 -4.13
N ILE A 47 -4.75 -5.49 -3.00
CA ILE A 47 -3.93 -4.37 -2.52
C ILE A 47 -3.10 -4.84 -1.32
N ALA A 48 -1.78 -4.66 -1.39
CA ALA A 48 -0.89 -4.83 -0.24
C ALA A 48 -0.66 -3.48 0.44
N THR A 49 -0.65 -3.46 1.78
CA THR A 49 -0.18 -2.28 2.49
C THR A 49 1.31 -2.06 2.26
N ALA A 50 1.79 -0.82 2.40
CA ALA A 50 3.23 -0.53 2.36
C ALA A 50 3.97 -1.31 3.46
N GLY A 51 3.55 -1.19 4.72
CA GLY A 51 3.87 -2.08 5.85
C GLY A 51 5.34 -2.22 6.27
N MET A 52 6.27 -1.60 5.53
CA MET A 52 7.69 -1.60 5.83
C MET A 52 7.98 -0.88 7.15
N GLN A 53 9.06 -1.27 7.83
CA GLN A 53 9.55 -0.65 9.09
C GLN A 53 8.66 -0.88 10.32
N GLN A 54 7.61 -1.71 10.21
CA GLN A 54 6.65 -1.96 11.28
C GLN A 54 6.52 -3.47 11.54
N SER A 55 7.57 -4.13 12.04
CA SER A 55 7.41 -5.52 12.50
C SER A 55 6.69 -5.54 13.85
N GLY A 56 5.71 -6.45 14.00
CA GLY A 56 5.07 -6.73 15.29
C GLY A 56 4.28 -5.59 15.96
N LEU A 57 4.17 -4.40 15.37
CA LEU A 57 3.44 -3.27 15.93
C LEU A 57 1.98 -3.28 15.47
N VAL A 58 1.13 -4.03 16.18
CA VAL A 58 -0.33 -3.98 16.01
C VAL A 58 -0.99 -3.82 17.37
N GLU A 59 -1.05 -2.61 17.93
CA GLU A 59 -1.78 -2.36 19.19
C GLU A 59 -2.38 -0.93 19.26
N PRO A 60 -3.69 -0.71 19.54
CA PRO A 60 -4.86 -1.58 19.32
C PRO A 60 -5.85 -1.00 18.26
N ALA A 61 -7.06 -1.56 18.14
CA ALA A 61 -8.01 -1.34 17.02
C ALA A 61 -8.49 0.12 16.75
N PRO A 62 -9.02 0.42 15.54
CA PRO A 62 -9.04 -0.44 14.35
C PRO A 62 -7.79 -0.30 13.46
N TYR A 63 -6.96 0.74 13.65
CA TYR A 63 -5.81 1.04 12.80
C TYR A 63 -4.62 1.70 13.52
N THR A 64 -4.30 1.33 14.77
CA THR A 64 -3.12 1.92 15.43
C THR A 64 -1.82 1.45 14.76
N GLY A 65 -0.92 2.41 14.51
CA GLY A 65 0.36 2.20 13.84
C GLY A 65 0.33 2.40 12.32
N TYR A 66 -0.85 2.40 11.69
CA TYR A 66 -0.94 2.62 10.24
C TYR A 66 -0.81 4.10 9.87
N THR A 67 -0.24 4.34 8.70
CA THR A 67 -0.35 5.62 7.98
C THR A 67 -1.77 5.79 7.41
N GLU A 68 -2.15 7.01 7.03
CA GLU A 68 -3.41 7.27 6.32
C GLU A 68 -3.49 6.50 4.99
N VAL A 69 -2.35 6.34 4.31
CA VAL A 69 -2.25 5.55 3.07
C VAL A 69 -2.60 4.09 3.34
N GLU A 70 -2.03 3.47 4.37
CA GLU A 70 -2.31 2.07 4.68
C GLU A 70 -3.75 1.87 5.18
N ARG A 71 -4.31 2.84 5.90
CA ARG A 71 -5.75 2.85 6.22
C ARG A 71 -6.60 2.84 4.97
N ALA A 72 -6.30 3.69 3.99
CA ALA A 72 -7.01 3.72 2.71
C ALA A 72 -6.86 2.40 1.93
N GLN A 73 -5.66 1.82 1.92
CA GLN A 73 -5.38 0.53 1.29
C GLN A 73 -6.18 -0.61 1.92
N LEU A 74 -6.35 -0.64 3.23
CA LEU A 74 -7.18 -1.65 3.91
C LEU A 74 -8.68 -1.37 3.78
N TRP A 75 -9.08 -0.11 3.82
CA TRP A 75 -10.48 0.30 3.75
C TRP A 75 -11.15 -0.11 2.43
N VAL A 76 -10.44 -0.04 1.30
CA VAL A 76 -11.03 -0.27 -0.03
C VAL A 76 -11.60 -1.69 -0.22
N SER A 77 -11.12 -2.70 0.51
CA SER A 77 -11.71 -4.05 0.43
C SER A 77 -13.03 -4.19 1.19
N GLY A 78 -13.38 -3.20 2.02
CA GLY A 78 -14.58 -3.21 2.87
C GLY A 78 -15.75 -2.39 2.32
N VAL A 79 -15.62 -1.77 1.15
CA VAL A 79 -16.65 -0.92 0.56
C VAL A 79 -17.48 -1.66 -0.48
N VAL A 80 -18.69 -1.16 -0.72
CA VAL A 80 -19.58 -1.70 -1.75
C VAL A 80 -19.04 -1.42 -3.16
N GLN A 81 -18.40 -0.26 -3.36
CA GLN A 81 -17.75 0.10 -4.61
C GLN A 81 -16.38 0.78 -4.36
N PRO A 82 -15.30 0.31 -5.00
CA PRO A 82 -15.27 -0.76 -6.01
C PRO A 82 -15.42 -2.17 -5.40
N ALA A 83 -16.33 -2.98 -5.93
CA ALA A 83 -16.45 -4.41 -5.58
C ALA A 83 -15.30 -5.24 -6.18
N ASN A 84 -15.18 -6.52 -5.81
CA ASN A 84 -14.13 -7.44 -6.27
C ASN A 84 -12.70 -6.94 -5.97
N VAL A 85 -12.51 -6.44 -4.76
CA VAL A 85 -11.22 -5.96 -4.25
C VAL A 85 -10.97 -6.59 -2.88
N LEU A 86 -9.77 -7.12 -2.67
CA LEU A 86 -9.31 -7.51 -1.33
C LEU A 86 -8.01 -6.79 -0.97
N SER A 87 -7.76 -6.65 0.33
CA SER A 87 -6.56 -5.99 0.84
C SER A 87 -5.89 -6.83 1.92
N THR A 88 -4.56 -6.80 1.98
CA THR A 88 -3.77 -7.56 2.96
C THR A 88 -2.77 -6.66 3.68
N ASP A 89 -2.66 -6.84 5.00
CA ASP A 89 -1.66 -6.17 5.83
C ASP A 89 -0.31 -6.88 5.71
N THR A 90 0.71 -6.18 5.20
CA THR A 90 2.05 -6.72 4.96
C THR A 90 3.01 -6.51 6.13
N ARG A 91 2.65 -5.73 7.16
CA ARG A 91 3.50 -5.44 8.32
C ARG A 91 4.06 -6.70 9.01
N PRO A 92 3.29 -7.78 9.22
CA PRO A 92 3.80 -9.02 9.78
C PRO A 92 4.90 -9.69 8.95
N PHE A 93 5.10 -9.27 7.69
CA PHE A 93 6.11 -9.84 6.80
C PHE A 93 7.45 -9.12 6.89
N HIS A 94 7.56 -8.03 7.66
CA HIS A 94 8.81 -7.32 7.86
C HIS A 94 9.81 -8.19 8.62
N GLU A 95 10.97 -8.42 8.02
CA GLU A 95 12.10 -9.06 8.69
C GLU A 95 13.12 -7.99 9.07
N GLU A 96 13.59 -8.03 10.30
CA GLU A 96 14.54 -7.04 10.84
C GLU A 96 15.86 -7.02 10.06
N ALA A 97 16.57 -5.88 10.11
CA ALA A 97 17.84 -5.70 9.41
C ALA A 97 18.88 -6.76 9.82
N ALA A 98 18.89 -7.18 11.10
CA ALA A 98 19.80 -8.20 11.62
C ALA A 98 19.59 -9.60 10.98
N ALA A 99 18.40 -9.87 10.43
CA ALA A 99 18.06 -11.12 9.76
C ALA A 99 18.06 -10.99 8.23
N SER A 100 18.59 -9.88 7.70
CA SER A 100 18.37 -9.48 6.31
C SER A 100 19.66 -9.08 5.58
N PRO A 101 19.70 -9.11 4.23
CA PRO A 101 20.89 -8.76 3.46
C PRO A 101 21.31 -7.29 3.55
N ARG A 102 20.38 -6.37 3.84
CA ARG A 102 20.61 -4.93 3.92
C ARG A 102 19.80 -4.29 5.04
N ASP A 103 20.32 -3.20 5.58
CA ASP A 103 19.55 -2.28 6.43
C ASP A 103 18.91 -1.20 5.54
N GLN A 104 17.81 -1.58 4.89
CA GLN A 104 17.04 -0.73 3.97
C GLN A 104 15.57 -1.02 4.21
N SER A 105 15.09 -0.63 5.38
CA SER A 105 13.78 -1.04 5.87
C SER A 105 12.64 -0.60 4.95
N PHE A 106 12.75 0.56 4.29
CA PHE A 106 11.84 1.05 3.23
C PHE A 106 11.81 0.18 1.95
N HIS A 107 12.75 -0.75 1.79
CA HIS A 107 12.76 -1.81 0.78
C HIS A 107 12.76 -3.19 1.44
N TRP A 108 12.03 -3.38 2.54
CA TRP A 108 11.94 -4.67 3.23
C TRP A 108 13.29 -5.28 3.61
N ASN A 109 14.30 -4.43 3.88
CA ASN A 109 15.67 -4.87 4.18
C ASN A 109 16.31 -5.74 3.08
N GLN A 110 15.78 -5.64 1.85
CA GLN A 110 16.07 -6.55 0.73
C GLN A 110 15.90 -8.03 1.11
N ASN A 111 14.97 -8.33 2.00
CA ASN A 111 14.76 -9.67 2.52
C ASN A 111 13.86 -10.49 1.59
N ALA A 112 14.43 -11.55 1.01
CA ALA A 112 13.71 -12.43 0.09
C ALA A 112 12.47 -13.08 0.72
N ARG A 113 12.50 -13.38 2.03
CA ARG A 113 11.36 -13.97 2.75
C ARG A 113 10.22 -12.97 2.92
N SER A 114 10.53 -11.70 3.22
CA SER A 114 9.52 -10.64 3.26
C SER A 114 8.82 -10.51 1.91
N TYR A 115 9.58 -10.39 0.81
CA TYR A 115 9.01 -10.33 -0.54
C TYR A 115 8.18 -11.57 -0.90
N PHE A 116 8.68 -12.77 -0.57
CA PHE A 116 7.94 -14.00 -0.79
C PHE A 116 6.60 -14.01 -0.03
N ARG A 117 6.58 -13.60 1.25
CA ARG A 117 5.35 -13.59 2.05
C ARG A 117 4.34 -12.57 1.53
N VAL A 118 4.80 -11.37 1.13
CA VAL A 118 3.94 -10.38 0.46
C VAL A 118 3.32 -10.97 -0.81
N GLY A 119 4.16 -11.54 -1.70
CA GLY A 119 3.70 -12.15 -2.95
C GLY A 119 2.76 -13.33 -2.74
N ASN A 120 3.05 -14.19 -1.76
CA ASN A 120 2.21 -15.33 -1.42
C ASN A 120 0.83 -14.88 -0.91
N ALA A 121 0.78 -13.89 -0.01
CA ALA A 121 -0.48 -13.34 0.48
C ALA A 121 -1.33 -12.73 -0.65
N LEU A 122 -0.70 -11.96 -1.54
CA LEU A 122 -1.37 -11.41 -2.72
C LEU A 122 -1.92 -12.51 -3.64
N GLY A 123 -1.13 -13.56 -3.89
CA GLY A 123 -1.54 -14.70 -4.70
C GLY A 123 -2.69 -15.50 -4.09
N ASP A 124 -2.66 -15.72 -2.77
CA ASP A 124 -3.74 -16.40 -2.05
C ASP A 124 -5.06 -15.61 -2.13
N TYR A 125 -5.00 -14.28 -1.97
CA TYR A 125 -6.17 -13.41 -2.08
C TYR A 125 -6.70 -13.33 -3.52
N MET A 126 -5.81 -13.31 -4.51
CA MET A 126 -6.22 -13.32 -5.92
C MET A 126 -6.97 -14.61 -6.28
N LYS A 127 -6.50 -15.76 -5.78
CA LYS A 127 -7.23 -17.04 -5.95
C LYS A 127 -8.64 -16.96 -5.37
N THR A 128 -8.83 -16.35 -4.20
CA THR A 128 -10.15 -16.16 -3.59
C THR A 128 -11.07 -15.35 -4.51
N LEU A 129 -10.59 -14.23 -5.06
CA LEU A 129 -11.38 -13.41 -5.98
C LEU A 129 -11.74 -14.15 -7.27
N LEU A 130 -10.79 -14.90 -7.83
CA LEU A 130 -11.01 -15.67 -9.07
C LEU A 130 -11.87 -16.92 -8.89
N SER A 131 -12.03 -17.40 -7.66
CA SER A 131 -12.86 -18.57 -7.35
C SER A 131 -14.31 -18.20 -6.99
N THR A 132 -14.63 -16.92 -6.93
CA THR A 132 -15.99 -16.43 -6.69
C THR A 132 -16.77 -16.50 -8.01
N PRO A 133 -17.93 -17.22 -8.07
CA PRO A 133 -18.70 -17.41 -9.30
C PRO A 133 -19.22 -16.13 -9.95
#